data_AF-A0A2V6J0E6-F1
#
_entry.id   AF-A0A2V6J0E6-F1
#
_cell.length_a   1.000
_cell.length_b   1.000
_cell.length_c   1.000
_cell.angle_alpha   90.00
_cell.angle_beta   90.00
_cell.angle_gamma   90.00
#
_symmetry.space_group_name_H-M   'P 1'
#
loop_
_entity.id
_entity.type
_entity.pdbx_description
1 polymer ?
#
loop_
_entity_poly.entity_id
_entity_poly.type
_entity_poly.pdbx_seq_one_letter_code
_entity_poly.pdbx_strand_id
1 'polypeptide(L)'
;MPGDLNFGAEWNYRGPVAGLDLNLPLKIISEGEIEVPAGKFRAFHFHGEKNDGLFTVADFWFVRGVGSIKEVVTQRGPTGDLLSRNSIELAKLPAPSQPKRELKKLEASVSTSSDGDPLEVVSADALQIVARWRGHGLRKNAKIRAVWIAQDTGVAPVNFKVDEATAVAPISNAFGKFTLSRPSDGWATGKYRVEFYVDNELTDTVDLTIIPSEPRARSQQDF
;
A
#
# COMPACT_ATOMS: atom_id res chain seq x y z
N MET A 1 10.47 -10.26 3.66
CA MET A 1 11.84 -10.05 3.15
C MET A 1 12.49 -8.95 3.97
N PRO A 2 13.81 -8.99 4.20
CA PRO A 2 14.50 -7.91 4.90
C PRO A 2 14.38 -6.61 4.09
N GLY A 3 14.32 -5.48 4.80
CA GLY A 3 14.24 -4.15 4.18
C GLY A 3 15.48 -3.81 3.33
N ASP A 4 16.63 -4.35 3.72
CA ASP A 4 17.90 -4.21 3.01
C ASP A 4 18.39 -5.57 2.50
N LEU A 5 18.48 -5.69 1.17
CA LEU A 5 19.03 -6.88 0.49
C LEU A 5 20.54 -6.72 0.28
N ASN A 6 21.31 -6.89 1.36
CA ASN A 6 22.78 -6.85 1.36
C ASN A 6 23.39 -8.23 1.54
N PHE A 7 24.55 -8.47 0.94
CA PHE A 7 25.31 -9.71 1.14
C PHE A 7 25.51 -9.99 2.63
N GLY A 8 25.27 -11.25 3.05
CA GLY A 8 25.40 -11.67 4.43
C GLY A 8 24.20 -11.35 5.33
N ALA A 9 23.20 -10.60 4.85
CA ALA A 9 21.97 -10.37 5.61
C ALA A 9 21.26 -11.71 5.89
N GLU A 10 20.87 -11.91 7.14
CA GLU A 10 20.25 -13.14 7.63
C GLU A 10 18.92 -12.82 8.34
N TRP A 11 17.90 -13.66 8.14
CA TRP A 11 16.61 -13.52 8.80
C TRP A 11 15.88 -14.86 8.91
N ASN A 12 15.00 -14.97 9.90
CA ASN A 12 14.09 -16.11 10.00
C ASN A 12 12.96 -15.95 8.98
N TYR A 13 12.86 -16.90 8.07
CA TYR A 13 11.80 -16.93 7.08
C TYR A 13 10.70 -17.89 7.47
N ARG A 14 9.46 -17.46 7.26
CA ARG A 14 8.26 -18.29 7.36
C ARG A 14 7.37 -18.03 6.16
N GLY A 15 7.09 -19.07 5.38
CA GLY A 15 6.20 -18.96 4.22
C GLY A 15 6.43 -20.05 3.16
N PRO A 16 5.68 -19.99 2.05
CA PRO A 16 5.76 -20.97 0.98
C PRO A 16 6.99 -20.77 0.09
N VAL A 17 7.74 -21.84 -0.16
CA VAL A 17 8.86 -21.93 -1.13
C VAL A 17 8.77 -23.27 -1.86
N ALA A 18 8.84 -23.25 -3.19
CA ALA A 18 8.73 -24.44 -4.04
C ALA A 18 7.51 -25.33 -3.74
N GLY A 19 6.40 -24.70 -3.29
CA GLY A 19 5.15 -25.38 -2.90
C GLY A 19 5.14 -25.96 -1.48
N LEU A 20 6.14 -25.68 -0.65
CA LEU A 20 6.24 -26.14 0.74
C LEU A 20 6.25 -24.96 1.71
N ASP A 21 5.49 -25.05 2.81
CA ASP A 21 5.56 -24.07 3.89
C ASP A 21 6.81 -24.31 4.75
N LEU A 22 7.78 -23.40 4.65
CA LEU A 22 9.07 -23.49 5.34
C LEU A 22 9.16 -22.53 6.52
N ASN A 23 9.93 -22.94 7.53
CA ASN A 23 10.30 -22.12 8.68
C ASN A 23 11.78 -22.35 9.03
N LEU A 24 12.67 -21.54 8.43
CA LEU A 24 14.13 -21.72 8.49
C LEU A 24 14.88 -20.38 8.38
N PRO A 25 16.11 -20.29 8.90
CA PRO A 25 16.95 -19.12 8.72
C PRO A 25 17.43 -19.03 7.27
N LEU A 26 17.35 -17.84 6.68
CA LEU A 26 17.84 -17.54 5.35
C LEU A 26 18.96 -16.52 5.40
N LYS A 27 19.89 -16.65 4.47
CA LYS A 27 20.99 -15.74 4.29
C LYS A 27 21.18 -15.39 2.81
N ILE A 28 21.54 -14.14 2.53
CA ILE A 28 22.01 -13.74 1.20
C ILE A 28 23.47 -14.17 1.05
N ILE A 29 23.73 -15.16 0.19
CA ILE A 29 25.06 -15.76 0.04
C ILE A 29 25.80 -15.35 -1.23
N SER A 30 25.12 -14.77 -2.22
CA SER A 30 25.77 -14.16 -3.39
C SER A 30 24.78 -13.30 -4.20
N GLU A 31 25.31 -12.58 -5.17
CA GLU A 31 24.55 -11.97 -6.27
C GLU A 31 25.29 -12.33 -7.57
N GLY A 32 24.56 -12.79 -8.59
CA GLY A 32 25.17 -13.25 -9.83
C GLY A 32 24.18 -13.43 -10.97
N GLU A 33 24.71 -13.70 -12.16
CA GLU A 33 23.88 -14.03 -13.32
C GLU A 33 23.36 -15.46 -13.21
N ILE A 34 22.08 -15.65 -13.52
CA ILE A 34 21.43 -16.95 -13.63
C ILE A 34 20.51 -16.97 -14.85
N GLU A 35 20.47 -18.12 -15.52
CA GLU A 35 19.60 -18.39 -16.66
C GLU A 35 18.46 -19.30 -16.21
N VAL A 36 17.23 -18.89 -16.53
CA VAL A 36 15.98 -19.64 -16.34
C VAL A 36 15.19 -19.60 -17.65
N PRO A 37 14.12 -20.38 -17.84
CA PRO A 37 13.43 -20.40 -19.13
C PRO A 37 12.86 -19.03 -19.57
N ALA A 38 12.55 -18.14 -18.61
CA ALA A 38 12.15 -16.76 -18.90
C ALA A 38 13.29 -15.83 -19.37
N GLY A 39 14.55 -16.28 -19.36
CA GLY A 39 15.72 -15.53 -19.80
C GLY A 39 16.84 -15.46 -18.75
N LYS A 40 17.79 -14.56 -19.00
CA LYS A 40 18.94 -14.31 -18.12
C LYS A 40 18.67 -13.14 -17.18
N PHE A 41 19.03 -13.33 -15.91
CA PHE A 41 18.81 -12.34 -14.86
C PHE A 41 20.02 -12.23 -13.96
N ARG A 42 20.27 -11.03 -13.43
CA ARG A 42 21.14 -10.85 -12.28
C ARG A 42 20.30 -10.95 -11.01
N ALA A 43 20.56 -11.95 -10.18
CA ALA A 43 19.73 -12.32 -9.04
C ALA A 43 20.56 -12.45 -7.75
N PHE A 44 19.93 -12.14 -6.62
CA PHE A 44 20.45 -12.49 -5.31
C PHE A 44 20.17 -13.96 -5.02
N HIS A 45 21.18 -14.69 -4.56
CA HIS A 45 21.04 -16.07 -4.12
C HIS A 45 20.86 -16.11 -2.61
N PHE A 46 19.69 -16.55 -2.18
CA PHE A 46 19.35 -16.81 -0.80
C PHE A 46 19.50 -18.29 -0.51
N HIS A 47 20.12 -18.59 0.61
CA HIS A 47 20.35 -19.95 1.07
C HIS A 47 19.90 -20.06 2.51
N GLY A 48 19.23 -21.14 2.83
CA GLY A 48 18.92 -21.49 4.20
C GLY A 48 18.92 -22.99 4.41
N GLU A 49 19.32 -23.37 5.60
CA GLU A 49 19.35 -24.76 6.04
C GLU A 49 18.77 -24.88 7.43
N LYS A 50 18.11 -26.01 7.69
CA LYS A 50 17.62 -26.35 9.00
C LYS A 50 17.63 -27.86 9.18
N ASN A 51 18.03 -28.28 10.38
CA ASN A 51 17.99 -29.67 10.78
C ASN A 51 17.10 -29.81 12.03
N ASP A 52 15.83 -30.16 11.83
CA ASP A 52 14.85 -30.40 12.89
C ASP A 52 14.19 -31.77 12.75
N GLY A 53 15.00 -32.80 12.48
CA GLY A 53 14.58 -34.17 12.18
C GLY A 53 14.53 -34.47 10.69
N LEU A 54 14.27 -33.45 9.87
CA LEU A 54 14.50 -33.45 8.43
C LEU A 54 15.57 -32.40 8.12
N PHE A 55 16.62 -32.79 7.42
CA PHE A 55 17.60 -31.82 6.92
C PHE A 55 17.02 -31.15 5.67
N THR A 56 16.56 -29.91 5.84
CA THR A 56 15.95 -29.10 4.79
C THR A 56 16.93 -28.03 4.34
N VAL A 57 17.21 -27.99 3.04
CA VAL A 57 17.98 -26.94 2.39
C VAL A 57 17.08 -26.23 1.38
N ALA A 58 17.05 -24.91 1.43
CA ALA A 58 16.31 -24.08 0.49
C ALA A 58 17.26 -23.07 -0.17
N ASP A 59 17.29 -23.09 -1.49
CA ASP A 59 18.02 -22.15 -2.34
C ASP A 59 17.04 -21.40 -3.23
N PHE A 60 17.12 -20.09 -3.28
CA PHE A 60 16.28 -19.29 -4.18
C PHE A 60 17.00 -18.07 -4.72
N TRP A 61 16.70 -17.81 -5.99
CA TRP A 61 17.24 -16.70 -6.76
C TRP A 61 16.17 -15.65 -6.90
N PHE A 62 16.45 -14.46 -6.37
CA PHE A 62 15.51 -13.35 -6.31
C PHE A 62 16.00 -12.16 -7.13
N VAL A 63 15.10 -11.60 -7.93
CA VAL A 63 15.34 -10.38 -8.73
C VAL A 63 14.38 -9.30 -8.24
N ARG A 64 14.92 -8.12 -7.91
CA ARG A 64 14.10 -6.97 -7.50
C ARG A 64 13.09 -6.62 -8.60
N GLY A 65 11.82 -6.44 -8.22
CA GLY A 65 10.73 -6.11 -9.15
C GLY A 65 10.14 -7.29 -9.93
N VAL A 66 10.82 -8.44 -9.99
CA VAL A 66 10.28 -9.68 -10.61
C VAL A 66 9.82 -10.67 -9.56
N GLY A 67 10.57 -10.80 -8.46
CA GLY A 67 10.32 -11.82 -7.43
C GLY A 67 11.34 -12.95 -7.45
N SER A 68 10.97 -14.09 -6.88
CA SER A 68 11.76 -15.33 -7.02
C SER A 68 11.65 -15.83 -8.45
N ILE A 69 12.81 -16.04 -9.08
CA ILE A 69 12.91 -16.55 -10.45
C ILE A 69 13.29 -18.03 -10.50
N LYS A 70 13.84 -18.56 -9.40
CA LYS A 70 14.13 -19.97 -9.20
C LYS A 70 14.10 -20.29 -7.72
N GLU A 71 13.51 -21.42 -7.37
CA GLU A 71 13.41 -21.93 -6.00
C GLU A 71 13.70 -23.43 -6.03
N VAL A 72 14.59 -23.88 -5.15
CA VAL A 72 14.96 -25.29 -5.00
C VAL A 72 14.90 -25.63 -3.52
N VAL A 73 14.10 -26.61 -3.15
CA VAL A 73 14.02 -27.13 -1.78
C VAL A 73 14.39 -28.60 -1.81
N THR A 74 15.39 -28.97 -1.01
CA THR A 74 15.84 -30.35 -0.84
C THR A 74 15.60 -30.77 0.60
N GLN A 75 14.91 -31.87 0.80
CA GLN A 75 14.69 -32.47 2.13
C GLN A 75 15.35 -33.84 2.19
N ARG A 76 16.14 -34.07 3.23
CA ARG A 76 16.82 -35.33 3.50
C ARG A 76 16.42 -35.88 4.86
N GLY A 77 16.36 -37.20 4.96
CA GLY A 77 16.10 -37.90 6.22
C GLY A 77 17.30 -37.83 7.18
N PRO A 78 17.13 -38.27 8.43
CA PRO A 78 18.21 -38.32 9.43
C PRO A 78 19.44 -39.13 9.00
N THR A 79 19.23 -40.13 8.13
CA THR A 79 20.26 -41.00 7.56
C THR A 79 20.97 -40.39 6.35
N GLY A 80 20.55 -39.20 5.89
CA GLY A 80 21.11 -38.48 4.74
C GLY A 80 20.44 -38.81 3.40
N ASP A 81 19.50 -39.76 3.38
CA ASP A 81 18.74 -40.15 2.20
C ASP A 81 17.90 -38.98 1.67
N LEU A 82 17.85 -38.81 0.35
CA LEU A 82 17.03 -37.80 -0.30
C LEU A 82 15.56 -38.21 -0.24
N LEU A 83 14.73 -37.40 0.42
CA LEU A 83 13.29 -37.64 0.56
C LEU A 83 12.48 -36.85 -0.46
N SER A 84 12.83 -35.58 -0.66
CA SER A 84 12.18 -34.74 -1.66
C SER A 84 13.14 -33.72 -2.25
N ARG A 85 12.93 -33.40 -3.52
CA ARG A 85 13.52 -32.24 -4.19
C ARG A 85 12.45 -31.56 -5.02
N ASN A 86 12.04 -30.37 -4.59
CA ASN A 86 11.11 -29.51 -5.30
C ASN A 86 11.90 -28.40 -6.00
N SER A 87 11.58 -28.14 -7.27
CA SER A 87 12.20 -27.06 -8.05
C SER A 87 11.13 -26.30 -8.82
N ILE A 88 11.13 -24.98 -8.71
CA ILE A 88 10.29 -24.07 -9.50
C ILE A 88 11.20 -23.08 -10.21
N GLU A 89 10.96 -22.84 -11.49
CA GLU A 89 11.68 -21.86 -12.30
C GLU A 89 10.69 -20.95 -13.02
N LEU A 90 11.06 -19.68 -13.18
CA LEU A 90 10.26 -18.73 -13.91
C LEU A 90 10.25 -19.10 -15.39
N ALA A 91 9.11 -19.61 -15.85
CA ALA A 91 8.94 -20.04 -17.24
C ALA A 91 8.71 -18.85 -18.20
N LYS A 92 8.01 -17.82 -17.73
CA LYS A 92 7.70 -16.61 -18.48
C LYS A 92 7.67 -15.44 -17.51
N LEU A 93 8.13 -14.27 -17.96
CA LEU A 93 7.99 -13.04 -17.18
C LEU A 93 6.51 -12.82 -16.82
N PRO A 94 6.19 -12.51 -15.55
CA PRO A 94 4.86 -12.12 -15.20
C PRO A 94 4.49 -10.88 -16.03
N ALA A 95 3.26 -10.82 -16.54
CA ALA A 95 2.73 -9.56 -17.05
C ALA A 95 2.91 -8.50 -15.95
N PRO A 96 3.20 -7.22 -16.31
CA PRO A 96 3.39 -6.16 -15.33
C PRO A 96 2.26 -6.22 -14.32
N SER A 97 2.61 -6.67 -13.13
CA SER A 97 1.66 -6.96 -12.08
C SER A 97 1.19 -5.60 -11.60
N GLN A 98 -0.09 -5.28 -11.76
CA GLN A 98 -0.67 -4.17 -11.01
C GLN A 98 -0.25 -4.36 -9.54
N PRO A 99 0.28 -3.32 -8.87
CA PRO A 99 0.83 -3.47 -7.54
C PRO A 99 -0.19 -4.18 -6.66
N LYS A 100 0.26 -5.27 -6.01
CA LYS A 100 -0.53 -5.99 -5.01
C LYS A 100 -0.96 -4.94 -3.99
N ARG A 101 -2.20 -4.48 -4.07
CA ARG A 101 -2.77 -3.52 -3.11
C ARG A 101 -2.62 -4.19 -1.76
N GLU A 102 -1.66 -3.73 -0.96
CA GLU A 102 -1.80 -3.88 0.48
C GLU A 102 -3.20 -3.37 0.79
N LEU A 103 -4.05 -4.24 1.34
CA LEU A 103 -5.36 -3.82 1.82
C LEU A 103 -5.10 -2.73 2.84
N LYS A 104 -5.22 -1.47 2.42
CA LYS A 104 -5.02 -0.32 3.29
C LYS A 104 -5.95 -0.54 4.49
N LYS A 105 -5.41 -0.41 5.71
CA LYS A 105 -6.20 -0.52 6.97
C LYS A 105 -7.41 0.44 6.96
N LEU A 106 -7.35 1.46 6.12
CA LEU A 106 -8.40 2.42 5.88
C LEU A 106 -8.43 2.79 4.39
N GLU A 107 -9.62 2.78 3.79
CA GLU A 107 -9.88 3.36 2.48
C GLU A 107 -10.57 4.71 2.68
N ALA A 108 -10.01 5.77 2.08
CA ALA A 108 -10.58 7.10 2.14
C ALA A 108 -10.99 7.64 0.77
N SER A 109 -12.00 8.51 0.76
CA SER A 109 -12.38 9.28 -0.43
C SER A 109 -13.01 10.61 -0.03
N VAL A 110 -13.03 11.55 -0.96
CA VAL A 110 -13.69 12.86 -0.79
C VAL A 110 -14.84 12.97 -1.77
N SER A 111 -15.92 13.65 -1.38
CA SER A 111 -17.05 14.02 -2.26
C SER A 111 -17.64 15.36 -1.83
N THR A 112 -18.57 15.92 -2.59
CA THR A 112 -19.32 17.15 -2.23
C THR A 112 -20.66 16.84 -1.54
N SER A 113 -21.05 15.57 -1.47
CA SER A 113 -22.24 15.10 -0.77
C SER A 113 -21.96 13.81 0.00
N SER A 114 -22.86 13.44 0.91
CA SER A 114 -22.68 12.23 1.73
C SER A 114 -22.68 10.93 0.92
N ASP A 115 -23.47 10.89 -0.14
CA ASP A 115 -23.71 9.70 -0.97
C ASP A 115 -23.15 9.86 -2.39
N GLY A 116 -22.42 10.95 -2.66
CA GLY A 116 -21.87 11.26 -3.98
C GLY A 116 -20.67 10.40 -4.34
N ASP A 117 -20.33 10.36 -5.62
CA ASP A 117 -19.14 9.66 -6.09
C ASP A 117 -17.85 10.30 -5.53
N PRO A 118 -16.76 9.53 -5.39
CA PRO A 118 -15.44 10.08 -5.10
C PRO A 118 -15.04 11.14 -6.13
N LEU A 119 -14.54 12.27 -5.65
CA LEU A 119 -14.08 13.39 -6.48
C LEU A 119 -12.65 13.76 -6.10
N GLU A 120 -11.81 13.94 -7.11
CA GLU A 120 -10.47 14.53 -7.00
C GLU A 120 -10.49 16.03 -7.32
N VAL A 121 -11.56 16.51 -7.96
CA VAL A 121 -11.75 17.90 -8.35
C VAL A 121 -13.08 18.41 -7.80
N VAL A 122 -13.03 19.53 -7.09
CA VAL A 122 -14.18 20.17 -6.44
C VAL A 122 -14.32 21.59 -6.95
N SER A 123 -15.54 22.02 -7.25
CA SER A 123 -15.82 23.43 -7.58
C SER A 123 -15.77 24.30 -6.33
N ALA A 124 -15.23 25.52 -6.44
CA ALA A 124 -15.22 26.52 -5.37
C ALA A 124 -16.63 26.94 -4.91
N ASP A 125 -17.69 26.56 -5.65
CA ASP A 125 -19.09 26.72 -5.23
C ASP A 125 -19.62 25.59 -4.34
N ALA A 126 -18.87 24.52 -4.14
CA ALA A 126 -19.30 23.39 -3.32
C ALA A 126 -19.68 23.87 -1.91
N LEU A 127 -20.84 23.47 -1.40
CA LEU A 127 -21.31 23.89 -0.08
C LEU A 127 -20.56 23.16 1.05
N GLN A 128 -19.98 22.00 0.75
CA GLN A 128 -19.25 21.19 1.70
C GLN A 128 -18.32 20.23 0.97
N ILE A 129 -17.33 19.73 1.70
CA ILE A 129 -16.43 18.66 1.32
C ILE A 129 -16.62 17.55 2.36
N VAL A 130 -17.07 16.38 1.91
CA VAL A 130 -17.31 15.20 2.74
C VAL A 130 -16.14 14.24 2.57
N ALA A 131 -15.37 14.04 3.64
CA ALA A 131 -14.30 13.07 3.72
C ALA A 131 -14.85 11.76 4.30
N ARG A 132 -14.93 10.73 3.46
CA ARG A 132 -15.46 9.40 3.82
C ARG A 132 -14.33 8.44 4.09
N TRP A 133 -14.54 7.55 5.04
CA TRP A 133 -13.57 6.50 5.38
C TRP A 133 -14.27 5.17 5.65
N ARG A 134 -13.59 4.09 5.28
CA ARG A 134 -13.96 2.72 5.59
C ARG A 134 -12.75 2.00 6.17
N GLY A 135 -12.91 1.50 7.39
CA GLY A 135 -11.90 0.68 8.05
C GLY A 135 -11.91 -0.76 7.54
N HIS A 136 -10.72 -1.36 7.48
CA HIS A 136 -10.52 -2.77 7.20
C HIS A 136 -9.57 -3.36 8.23
N GLY A 137 -10.07 -4.24 9.09
CA GLY A 137 -9.22 -4.85 10.12
C GLY A 137 -8.80 -3.90 11.25
N LEU A 138 -9.57 -2.83 11.52
CA LEU A 138 -9.27 -1.92 12.61
C LEU A 138 -9.37 -2.60 13.97
N ARG A 139 -8.59 -2.14 14.95
CA ARG A 139 -8.80 -2.55 16.35
C ARG A 139 -10.12 -2.00 16.87
N LYS A 140 -10.69 -2.65 17.88
CA LYS A 140 -11.87 -2.13 18.59
C LYS A 140 -11.56 -0.76 19.20
N ASN A 141 -12.46 0.20 18.99
CA ASN A 141 -12.30 1.59 19.42
C ASN A 141 -11.06 2.29 18.82
N ALA A 142 -10.68 1.94 17.59
CA ALA A 142 -9.62 2.66 16.88
C ALA A 142 -10.00 4.14 16.70
N LYS A 143 -9.03 5.05 16.88
CA LYS A 143 -9.25 6.47 16.70
C LYS A 143 -8.96 6.85 15.26
N ILE A 144 -9.97 7.34 14.55
CA ILE A 144 -9.85 7.83 13.18
C ILE A 144 -9.79 9.36 13.22
N ARG A 145 -8.82 9.95 12.52
CA ARG A 145 -8.62 11.38 12.49
C ARG A 145 -8.36 11.84 11.07
N ALA A 146 -9.12 12.83 10.61
CA ALA A 146 -8.97 13.43 9.29
C ALA A 146 -8.44 14.86 9.46
N VAL A 147 -7.44 15.23 8.67
CA VAL A 147 -6.83 16.56 8.69
C VAL A 147 -6.85 17.13 7.27
N TRP A 148 -7.52 18.26 7.08
CA TRP A 148 -7.53 18.97 5.80
C TRP A 148 -6.37 19.95 5.76
N ILE A 149 -5.58 19.88 4.69
CA ILE A 149 -4.35 20.66 4.54
C ILE A 149 -4.37 21.36 3.19
N ALA A 150 -4.23 22.67 3.19
CA ALA A 150 -3.96 23.46 2.00
C ALA A 150 -2.49 23.26 1.61
N GLN A 151 -2.26 22.68 0.43
CA GLN A 151 -0.90 22.45 -0.07
C GLN A 151 -0.39 23.69 -0.80
N ASP A 152 -1.20 24.18 -1.74
CA ASP A 152 -0.83 25.28 -2.63
C ASP A 152 -2.10 25.98 -3.10
N THR A 153 -2.44 27.08 -2.44
CA THR A 153 -3.67 27.85 -2.72
C THR A 153 -3.38 29.31 -3.06
N GLY A 154 -2.11 29.74 -3.00
CA GLY A 154 -1.70 31.14 -3.14
C GLY A 154 -2.20 32.10 -2.04
N VAL A 155 -3.13 31.66 -1.17
CA VAL A 155 -3.74 32.48 -0.12
C VAL A 155 -3.25 32.07 1.28
N ALA A 156 -3.08 30.76 1.52
CA ALA A 156 -2.59 30.23 2.78
C ALA A 156 -1.12 29.80 2.67
N PRO A 157 -0.37 29.73 3.79
CA PRO A 157 0.95 29.11 3.81
C PRO A 157 0.92 27.68 3.26
N VAL A 158 2.01 27.25 2.64
CA VAL A 158 2.16 25.88 2.16
C VAL A 158 2.02 24.89 3.33
N ASN A 159 1.26 23.83 3.14
CA ASN A 159 0.91 22.83 4.15
C ASN A 159 0.14 23.41 5.36
N PHE A 160 -0.66 24.46 5.16
CA PHE A 160 -1.50 25.02 6.20
C PHE A 160 -2.65 24.07 6.58
N LYS A 161 -2.79 23.77 7.88
CA LYS A 161 -3.90 22.97 8.41
C LYS A 161 -5.18 23.80 8.39
N VAL A 162 -6.12 23.42 7.52
CA VAL A 162 -7.43 24.07 7.37
C VAL A 162 -8.35 23.68 8.52
N ASP A 163 -8.50 22.38 8.76
CA ASP A 163 -9.36 21.84 9.82
C ASP A 163 -8.95 20.41 10.20
N GLU A 164 -9.49 19.90 11.30
CA GLU A 164 -9.24 18.56 11.81
C GLU A 164 -10.48 17.97 12.50
N ALA A 165 -10.82 16.73 12.17
CA ALA A 165 -11.94 16.01 12.78
C ALA A 165 -11.50 14.63 13.28
N THR A 166 -12.18 14.13 14.31
CA THR A 166 -11.87 12.84 14.94
C THR A 166 -13.14 12.03 15.19
N ALA A 167 -13.09 10.72 14.97
CA ALA A 167 -14.11 9.74 15.33
C ALA A 167 -13.49 8.49 15.96
N VAL A 168 -14.30 7.71 16.66
CA VAL A 168 -13.92 6.40 17.19
C VAL A 168 -14.64 5.32 16.41
N ALA A 169 -13.90 4.37 15.84
CA ALA A 169 -14.44 3.21 15.16
C ALA A 169 -14.83 2.13 16.19
N PRO A 170 -16.13 1.87 16.42
CA PRO A 170 -16.56 0.92 17.45
C PRO A 170 -16.28 -0.54 17.07
N ILE A 171 -16.13 -0.82 15.78
CA ILE A 171 -15.94 -2.15 15.20
C ILE A 171 -14.85 -2.14 14.12
N SER A 172 -14.33 -3.33 13.80
CA SER A 172 -13.18 -3.50 12.90
C SER A 172 -13.40 -2.99 11.47
N ASN A 173 -14.61 -3.14 10.94
CA ASN A 173 -14.99 -2.70 9.60
C ASN A 173 -15.93 -1.48 9.64
N ALA A 174 -15.75 -0.60 10.64
CA ALA A 174 -16.54 0.62 10.76
C ALA A 174 -16.33 1.54 9.55
N PHE A 175 -17.33 2.34 9.24
CA PHE A 175 -17.26 3.39 8.24
C PHE A 175 -17.84 4.67 8.81
N GLY A 176 -17.44 5.80 8.25
CA GLY A 176 -17.90 7.10 8.70
C GLY A 176 -17.59 8.20 7.70
N LYS A 177 -18.03 9.40 8.06
CA LYS A 177 -17.82 10.60 7.28
C LYS A 177 -17.50 11.77 8.18
N PHE A 178 -16.66 12.67 7.69
CA PHE A 178 -16.46 13.99 8.25
C PHE A 178 -16.83 15.02 7.19
N THR A 179 -17.49 16.09 7.62
CA THR A 179 -17.98 17.13 6.72
C THR A 179 -17.27 18.43 7.05
N LEU A 180 -16.60 19.00 6.06
CA LEU A 180 -16.05 20.35 6.12
C LEU A 180 -16.97 21.29 5.33
N SER A 181 -17.62 22.22 6.03
CA SER A 181 -18.51 23.20 5.39
C SER A 181 -17.74 24.30 4.66
N ARG A 182 -18.36 24.88 3.63
CA ARG A 182 -17.80 26.01 2.89
C ARG A 182 -17.50 27.19 3.84
N PRO A 183 -16.27 27.73 3.84
CA PRO A 183 -15.93 28.95 4.58
C PRO A 183 -16.76 30.15 4.12
N SER A 184 -16.89 31.18 4.95
CA SER A 184 -17.64 32.41 4.62
C SER A 184 -17.11 33.10 3.36
N ASP A 185 -15.79 33.13 3.17
CA ASP A 185 -15.13 33.74 2.01
C ASP A 185 -15.08 32.80 0.79
N GLY A 186 -15.70 31.61 0.92
CA GLY A 186 -15.63 30.54 -0.06
C GLY A 186 -14.35 29.70 0.04
N TRP A 187 -14.23 28.74 -0.87
CA TRP A 187 -13.02 27.92 -0.96
C TRP A 187 -11.93 28.70 -1.68
N ALA A 188 -10.72 28.72 -1.10
CA ALA A 188 -9.55 29.12 -1.88
C ALA A 188 -9.30 28.06 -2.96
N THR A 189 -8.99 28.52 -4.16
CA THR A 189 -8.66 27.60 -5.26
C THR A 189 -7.25 27.08 -5.09
N GLY A 190 -7.00 25.86 -5.58
CA GLY A 190 -5.68 25.25 -5.52
C GLY A 190 -5.69 23.82 -5.01
N LYS A 191 -4.52 23.34 -4.59
CA LYS A 191 -4.27 21.97 -4.16
C LYS A 191 -4.46 21.83 -2.67
N TYR A 192 -5.13 20.76 -2.30
CA TYR A 192 -5.40 20.36 -0.93
C TYR A 192 -5.14 18.86 -0.80
N ARG A 193 -4.94 18.42 0.44
CA ARG A 193 -5.05 16.99 0.79
C ARG A 193 -5.82 16.80 2.07
N VAL A 194 -6.41 15.62 2.20
CA VAL A 194 -6.97 15.12 3.45
C VAL A 194 -6.13 13.95 3.91
N GLU A 195 -5.48 14.10 5.05
CA GLU A 195 -4.70 13.04 5.69
C GLU A 195 -5.57 12.28 6.69
N PHE A 196 -5.61 10.96 6.56
CA PHE A 196 -6.34 10.07 7.47
C PHE A 196 -5.36 9.30 8.33
N TYR A 197 -5.58 9.42 9.65
CA TYR A 197 -4.79 8.75 10.67
C TYR A 197 -5.64 7.71 11.38
N VAL A 198 -5.05 6.54 11.63
CA VAL A 198 -5.59 5.52 12.53
C VAL A 198 -4.65 5.43 13.73
N ASP A 199 -5.15 5.71 14.93
CA ASP A 199 -4.34 5.66 16.17
C ASP A 199 -3.05 6.48 16.09
N ASN A 200 -3.13 7.67 15.47
CA ASN A 200 -2.04 8.60 15.17
C ASN A 200 -1.03 8.13 14.10
N GLU A 201 -1.26 7.00 13.43
CA GLU A 201 -0.47 6.55 12.27
C GLU A 201 -1.13 7.05 10.98
N LEU A 202 -0.40 7.81 10.15
CA LEU A 202 -0.88 8.24 8.83
C LEU A 202 -1.10 6.99 7.97
N THR A 203 -2.34 6.73 7.59
CA THR A 203 -2.75 5.49 6.93
C THR A 203 -3.20 5.71 5.49
N ASP A 204 -3.84 6.84 5.21
CA ASP A 204 -4.24 7.20 3.85
C ASP A 204 -4.18 8.72 3.64
N THR A 205 -3.98 9.12 2.38
CA THR A 205 -3.97 10.52 1.98
C THR A 205 -4.80 10.65 0.71
N VAL A 206 -5.76 11.57 0.71
CA VAL A 206 -6.59 11.88 -0.45
C VAL A 206 -6.24 13.27 -0.93
N ASP A 207 -5.66 13.37 -2.13
CA ASP A 207 -5.43 14.64 -2.79
C ASP A 207 -6.73 15.15 -3.44
N LEU A 208 -6.96 16.46 -3.35
CA LEU A 208 -8.08 17.13 -3.99
C LEU A 208 -7.65 18.48 -4.55
N THR A 209 -8.25 18.88 -5.66
CA THR A 209 -8.04 20.19 -6.28
C THR A 209 -9.34 20.98 -6.28
N ILE A 210 -9.31 22.17 -5.71
CA ILE A 210 -10.45 23.10 -5.79
C ILE A 210 -10.23 24.03 -6.97
N ILE A 211 -11.14 24.00 -7.94
CA ILE A 211 -11.10 24.85 -9.14
C ILE A 211 -12.13 25.99 -9.03
N PRO A 212 -11.90 27.12 -9.71
CA PRO A 212 -12.90 28.16 -9.82
C PRO A 212 -14.20 27.58 -10.38
N SER A 213 -15.33 28.06 -9.86
CA SER A 213 -16.64 27.76 -10.40
C SER A 213 -16.72 28.23 -11.85
N GLU A 214 -17.32 27.45 -12.75
CA GLU A 214 -17.58 27.94 -14.10
C GLU A 214 -18.39 29.24 -14.01
N PRO A 215 -18.03 30.29 -14.76
CA PRO A 215 -18.83 31.50 -14.80
C PRO A 215 -20.22 31.10 -15.28
N ARG A 216 -21.24 31.27 -14.43
CA ARG A 216 -22.63 31.15 -14.86
C ARG A 216 -22.78 32.01 -16.10
N ALA A 217 -23.09 31.39 -17.24
CA ALA A 217 -23.54 32.13 -18.40
C ALA A 217 -24.70 33.02 -17.89
N ARG A 218 -24.50 34.34 -17.93
CA ARG A 218 -25.61 35.26 -17.71
C ARG A 218 -26.65 34.86 -18.75
N SER A 219 -27.78 34.32 -18.30
CA SER A 219 -28.97 34.26 -19.13
C SER A 219 -29.20 35.68 -19.62
N GLN A 220 -28.91 35.94 -20.89
CA GLN A 220 -29.56 37.03 -21.60
C GLN A 220 -31.03 36.63 -21.72
N GLN A 221 -31.83 36.98 -20.72
CA GLN A 221 -33.26 37.17 -20.86
C GLN A 221 -33.78 37.88 -19.61
N ASP A 222 -34.61 38.92 -19.87
CA ASP A 222 -35.37 39.78 -18.95
C ASP A 222 -34.54 40.89 -18.26
N PHE A 223 -34.63 42.20 -18.56
CA PHE A 223 -35.55 43.05 -19.34
C PHE A 223 -34.77 44.19 -20.01
#